data_AF-A0A1Q6XBX9-F1
#
_entry.id   AF-A0A1Q6XBX9-F1
#
_cell.length_a   1.000
_cell.length_b   1.000
_cell.length_c   1.000
_cell.angle_alpha   90.00
_cell.angle_beta   90.00
_cell.angle_gamma   90.00
#
_symmetry.space_group_name_H-M   'P 1'
#
loop_
_entity.id
_entity.type
_entity.pdbx_description
1 polymer ?
#
loop_
_entity_poly.entity_id
_entity_poly.type
_entity_poly.pdbx_seq_one_letter_code
_entity_poly.pdbx_strand_id
1 'polypeptide(L)'
;MSSGEIDYGGALEAVERILNRGGDAEDVLREVLDALGARGISFARVQLAGGDGLEVGERRASIAAPVAYEGSEIGSLEVAADDRAFVEPVATLISHHVARLETGGAAANLYPSEAAGQN
;
A
#
# COMPACT_ATOMS: atom_id res chain seq x y z
N MET A 1 -11.01 -7.34 29.10
CA MET A 1 -10.55 -8.02 27.88
C MET A 1 -9.36 -7.22 27.42
N SER A 2 -8.16 -7.79 27.52
CA SER A 2 -6.92 -7.10 27.19
C SER A 2 -6.99 -6.71 25.71
N SER A 3 -7.07 -5.42 25.44
CA SER A 3 -6.86 -4.84 24.12
C SER A 3 -5.57 -5.46 23.59
N GLY A 4 -5.63 -6.25 22.53
CA GLY A 4 -4.43 -6.75 21.89
C GLY A 4 -3.66 -5.53 21.41
N GLU A 5 -2.62 -5.14 22.13
CA GLU A 5 -1.74 -4.04 21.76
C GLU A 5 -1.19 -4.39 20.39
N ILE A 6 -1.60 -3.64 19.36
CA ILE A 6 -1.03 -3.79 18.04
C ILE A 6 0.47 -3.54 18.19
N ASP A 7 1.28 -4.53 17.79
CA ASP A 7 2.73 -4.46 17.92
C ASP A 7 3.30 -3.55 16.82
N TYR A 8 3.15 -2.24 17.00
CA TYR A 8 3.55 -1.23 16.01
C TYR A 8 5.04 -1.26 15.70
N GLY A 9 5.88 -1.50 16.71
CA GLY A 9 7.33 -1.60 16.53
C GLY A 9 7.71 -2.77 15.63
N GLY A 10 7.24 -3.98 15.97
CA GLY A 10 7.55 -5.16 15.16
C GLY A 10 6.82 -5.19 13.82
N ALA A 11 5.70 -4.48 13.68
CA ALA A 11 5.06 -4.26 12.38
C ALA A 11 5.96 -3.40 11.47
N LEU A 12 6.48 -2.28 11.97
CA LEU A 12 7.37 -1.41 11.19
C LEU A 12 8.65 -2.15 10.77
N GLU A 13 9.29 -2.86 11.70
CA GLU A 13 10.48 -3.67 11.40
C GLU A 13 10.21 -4.73 10.32
N ALA A 14 9.03 -5.36 10.34
CA ALA A 14 8.63 -6.32 9.32
C ALA A 14 8.45 -5.64 7.94
N VAL A 15 7.81 -4.47 7.90
CA VAL A 15 7.69 -3.66 6.68
C VAL A 15 9.07 -3.35 6.12
N GLU A 16 9.97 -2.80 6.93
CA GLU A 16 11.33 -2.47 6.50
C GLU A 16 12.06 -3.69 5.93
N ARG A 17 11.92 -4.86 6.57
CA ARG A 17 12.55 -6.09 6.08
C ARG A 17 12.04 -6.54 4.72
N ILE A 18 10.73 -6.39 4.47
CA ILE A 18 10.10 -6.73 3.19
C ILE A 18 10.58 -5.76 2.11
N LEU A 19 10.58 -4.46 2.40
CA LEU A 19 11.07 -3.43 1.49
C LEU A 19 12.56 -3.65 1.12
N ASN A 20 13.38 -4.03 2.10
CA ASN A 20 14.80 -4.35 1.89
C ASN A 20 15.03 -5.63 1.07
N ARG A 21 14.09 -6.59 1.08
CA ARG A 21 14.15 -7.76 0.19
C ARG A 21 14.00 -7.34 -1.27
N GLY A 22 13.16 -6.34 -1.52
CA GLY A 22 12.79 -5.89 -2.86
C GLY A 22 11.99 -6.93 -3.64
N GLY A 23 11.60 -6.57 -4.86
CA GLY A 23 10.75 -7.40 -5.71
C GLY A 23 9.85 -6.54 -6.60
N ASP A 24 8.83 -7.19 -7.17
CA ASP A 24 7.74 -6.51 -7.86
C ASP A 24 6.97 -5.59 -6.90
N ALA A 25 6.63 -4.38 -7.34
CA ALA A 25 6.05 -3.37 -6.46
C ALA A 25 4.71 -3.83 -5.84
N GLU A 26 3.87 -4.49 -6.64
CA GLU A 26 2.61 -5.06 -6.18
C GLU A 26 2.82 -6.16 -5.12
N ASP A 27 3.73 -7.10 -5.39
CA ASP A 27 4.01 -8.24 -4.51
C ASP A 27 4.59 -7.77 -3.17
N VAL A 28 5.53 -6.83 -3.21
CA VAL A 28 6.11 -6.18 -2.03
C VAL A 28 5.04 -5.46 -1.21
N LEU A 29 4.15 -4.68 -1.84
CA LEU A 29 3.07 -3.99 -1.14
C LEU A 29 2.08 -4.98 -0.53
N ARG A 30 1.78 -6.08 -1.22
CA ARG A 30 0.90 -7.14 -0.71
C ARG A 30 1.52 -7.85 0.50
N GLU A 31 2.82 -8.17 0.44
CA GLU A 31 3.55 -8.72 1.59
C GLU A 31 3.55 -7.73 2.77
N VAL A 32 3.70 -6.43 2.53
CA VAL A 32 3.61 -5.40 3.57
C VAL A 32 2.24 -5.42 4.24
N LEU A 33 1.15 -5.43 3.47
CA LEU A 33 -0.21 -5.47 4.02
C LEU A 33 -0.49 -6.76 4.81
N ASP A 34 0.01 -7.90 4.32
CA ASP A 34 -0.10 -9.18 5.02
C ASP A 34 0.67 -9.19 6.35
N ALA A 35 1.88 -8.61 6.37
CA ALA A 35 2.68 -8.47 7.58
C ALA A 35 2.01 -7.57 8.63
N LEU A 36 1.31 -6.51 8.21
CA LEU A 36 0.47 -5.72 9.10
C LEU A 36 -0.66 -6.59 9.70
N GLY A 37 -1.33 -7.38 8.85
CA GLY A 37 -2.36 -8.34 9.26
C GLY A 37 -1.89 -9.33 10.33
N ALA A 38 -0.70 -9.90 10.14
CA ALA A 38 -0.07 -10.83 11.07
C ALA A 38 0.24 -10.21 12.45
N ARG A 39 0.26 -8.87 12.55
CA ARG A 39 0.53 -8.11 13.78
C ARG A 39 -0.73 -7.57 14.46
N GLY A 40 -1.91 -7.97 13.99
CA GLY A 40 -3.19 -7.62 14.60
C GLY A 40 -3.93 -6.47 13.92
N ILE A 41 -3.39 -5.91 12.84
CA ILE A 41 -4.10 -4.92 12.02
C ILE A 41 -5.19 -5.65 11.22
N SER A 42 -6.45 -5.36 11.51
CA SER A 42 -7.57 -6.09 10.90
C SER A 42 -7.86 -5.68 9.44
N PHE A 43 -7.32 -4.54 9.00
CA PHE A 43 -7.53 -3.97 7.68
C PHE A 43 -6.37 -3.07 7.30
N ALA A 44 -5.87 -3.23 6.08
CA ALA A 44 -4.93 -2.31 5.49
C ALA A 44 -5.18 -2.20 3.97
N ARG A 45 -5.16 -0.98 3.45
CA ARG A 45 -5.40 -0.68 2.05
C ARG A 45 -4.49 0.42 1.56
N VAL A 46 -3.92 0.23 0.38
CA VAL A 46 -3.19 1.25 -0.36
C VAL A 46 -4.03 1.62 -1.56
N GLN A 47 -4.52 2.84 -1.63
CA GLN A 47 -5.23 3.40 -2.77
C GLN A 47 -4.24 4.14 -3.66
N LEU A 48 -4.33 3.91 -4.96
CA LEU A 48 -3.56 4.60 -5.98
C LEU A 48 -4.34 5.81 -6.53
N ALA A 49 -3.65 6.87 -6.96
CA ALA A 49 -4.29 8.04 -7.55
C ALA A 49 -4.80 7.76 -8.98
N GLY A 50 -4.07 6.94 -9.73
CA GLY A 50 -4.34 6.61 -11.14
C GLY A 50 -5.23 5.38 -11.37
N GLY A 51 -5.60 4.62 -10.34
CA GLY A 51 -6.32 3.36 -10.54
C GLY A 51 -6.70 2.62 -9.26
N ASP A 52 -6.89 1.31 -9.38
CA ASP A 52 -7.25 0.44 -8.25
C ASP A 52 -6.06 0.22 -7.32
N GLY A 53 -6.38 0.17 -6.03
CA GLY A 53 -5.44 -0.07 -4.95
C GLY A 53 -5.31 -1.54 -4.54
N LEU A 54 -4.45 -1.79 -3.55
CA LEU A 54 -4.34 -3.09 -2.87
C LEU A 54 -5.08 -3.03 -1.54
N GLU A 55 -5.94 -4.03 -1.27
CA GLU A 55 -6.69 -4.14 -0.02
C GLU A 55 -6.47 -5.53 0.61
N VAL A 56 -6.25 -5.56 1.92
CA VAL A 56 -6.15 -6.79 2.72
C VAL A 56 -6.94 -6.63 4.02
N GLY A 57 -7.65 -7.70 4.39
CA GLY A 57 -8.42 -7.75 5.63
C GLY A 57 -9.88 -7.31 5.47
N GLU A 58 -10.54 -7.07 6.60
CA GLU A 58 -11.97 -6.72 6.66
C GLU A 58 -12.14 -5.24 6.98
N ARG A 59 -12.83 -4.50 6.11
CA ARG A 59 -13.02 -3.04 6.24
C ARG A 59 -13.54 -2.64 7.63
N ARG A 60 -12.73 -1.83 8.33
CA ARG A 60 -13.01 -1.32 9.69
C ARG A 60 -12.61 0.15 9.83
N ALA A 61 -12.94 0.72 10.99
CA ALA A 61 -12.45 2.04 11.38
C ALA A 61 -10.93 2.07 11.23
N SER A 62 -10.45 2.97 10.37
CA SER A 62 -9.06 3.04 9.94
C SER A 62 -8.62 4.49 9.83
N ILE A 63 -7.34 4.70 10.00
CA ILE A 63 -6.67 5.98 9.80
C ILE A 63 -6.13 6.00 8.38
N ALA A 64 -6.49 7.04 7.65
CA ALA A 64 -5.96 7.32 6.32
C ALA A 64 -4.81 8.32 6.42
N ALA A 65 -3.70 8.00 5.77
CA ALA A 65 -2.55 8.89 5.57
C ALA A 65 -2.28 9.05 4.07
N PRO A 66 -2.06 10.29 3.58
CA PRO A 66 -1.70 10.50 2.18
C PRO A 66 -0.32 9.93 1.88
N VAL A 67 -0.16 9.32 0.70
CA VAL A 67 1.11 8.84 0.19
C VAL A 67 1.60 9.84 -0.85
N ALA A 68 2.63 10.60 -0.48
CA ALA A 68 3.28 11.56 -1.37
C ALA A 68 4.67 11.06 -1.79
N TYR A 69 4.97 11.20 -3.08
CA TYR A 69 6.28 10.89 -3.64
C TYR A 69 6.76 12.09 -4.46
N GLU A 70 7.99 12.54 -4.20
CA GLU A 70 8.59 13.73 -4.85
C GLU A 70 7.70 14.99 -4.80
N GLY A 71 6.90 15.14 -3.75
CA GLY A 71 6.01 16.30 -3.55
C GLY A 71 4.68 16.22 -4.29
N SER A 72 4.38 15.08 -4.95
CA SER A 72 3.08 14.79 -5.56
C SER A 72 2.35 13.70 -4.78
N GLU A 73 1.06 13.89 -4.51
CA GLU A 73 0.21 12.85 -3.94
C GLU A 73 -0.08 11.80 -5.02
N ILE A 74 0.32 10.57 -4.75
CA ILE A 74 0.21 9.43 -5.68
C ILE A 74 -0.74 8.36 -5.15
N GLY A 75 -1.32 8.57 -3.97
CA GLY A 75 -2.21 7.60 -3.34
C GLY A 75 -2.48 7.91 -1.87
N SER A 76 -3.11 6.96 -1.19
CA SER A 76 -3.37 7.01 0.24
C SER A 76 -3.24 5.63 0.88
N LEU A 77 -2.77 5.59 2.12
CA LEU A 77 -2.66 4.39 2.93
C LEU A 77 -3.73 4.45 4.03
N GLU A 78 -4.65 3.49 4.03
CA GLU A 78 -5.68 3.31 5.04
C GLU A 78 -5.33 2.09 5.91
N VAL A 79 -5.22 2.26 7.23
CA VAL A 79 -4.86 1.16 8.16
C VAL A 79 -5.80 1.17 9.36
N ALA A 80 -6.37 0.03 9.74
CA ALA A 80 -7.11 -0.14 10.98
C ALA A 80 -6.18 -0.17 12.20
N ALA A 81 -5.56 0.97 12.45
CA ALA A 81 -4.77 1.29 13.63
C ALA A 81 -5.43 2.46 14.38
N ASP A 82 -5.18 2.55 15.68
CA ASP A 82 -5.58 3.68 16.52
C ASP A 82 -4.49 4.77 16.58
N ASP A 83 -3.27 4.44 16.14
CA ASP A 83 -2.11 5.32 16.20
C ASP A 83 -1.73 5.87 14.83
N ARG A 84 -1.89 7.19 14.65
CA ARG A 84 -1.53 7.88 13.40
C ARG A 84 -0.01 8.01 13.22
N ALA A 85 0.74 8.11 14.32
CA ALA A 85 2.20 8.22 14.29
C ALA A 85 2.88 6.94 13.77
N PHE A 86 2.17 5.81 13.76
CA PHE A 86 2.55 4.59 13.05
C PHE A 86 2.17 4.60 11.56
N VAL A 87 0.98 5.10 11.20
CA VAL A 87 0.51 5.06 9.80
C VAL A 87 1.31 6.02 8.91
N GLU A 88 1.67 7.20 9.40
CA GLU A 88 2.46 8.20 8.66
C GLU A 88 3.85 7.70 8.19
N PRO A 89 4.67 7.06 9.04
CA PRO A 89 5.95 6.50 8.61
C PRO A 89 5.77 5.32 7.66
N VAL A 90 4.76 4.45 7.85
CA VAL A 90 4.49 3.36 6.90
C VAL A 90 4.13 3.92 5.52
N ALA A 91 3.26 4.94 5.47
CA ALA A 91 2.91 5.64 4.23
C ALA A 91 4.14 6.23 3.53
N THR A 92 5.07 6.79 4.30
CA THR A 92 6.33 7.34 3.80
C THR A 92 7.24 6.25 3.25
N LEU A 93 7.39 5.12 3.95
CA LEU A 93 8.23 4.00 3.55
C LEU A 93 7.76 3.33 2.25
N ILE A 94 6.45 3.16 2.09
CA ILE A 94 5.89 2.54 0.89
C ILE A 94 5.82 3.50 -0.30
N SER A 95 5.99 4.81 -0.11
CA SER A 95 5.81 5.84 -1.16
C SER A 95 6.59 5.54 -2.45
N HIS A 96 7.84 5.10 -2.33
CA HIS A 96 8.67 4.72 -3.47
C HIS A 96 8.12 3.50 -4.24
N HIS A 97 7.55 2.53 -3.53
CA HIS A 97 6.94 1.35 -4.14
C HIS A 97 5.58 1.67 -4.76
N VAL A 98 4.78 2.55 -4.12
CA VAL A 98 3.53 3.07 -4.68
C VAL A 98 3.81 3.83 -5.98
N ALA A 99 4.83 4.70 -6.00
CA ALA A 99 5.22 5.42 -7.21
C ALA A 99 5.63 4.47 -8.34
N ARG A 100 6.37 3.41 -7.97
CA ARG A 100 6.76 2.35 -8.91
C ARG A 100 5.55 1.55 -9.42
N LEU A 101 4.56 1.29 -8.58
CA LEU A 101 3.32 0.60 -8.99
C LEU A 101 2.49 1.47 -9.93
N GLU A 102 2.31 2.76 -9.61
CA GLU A 102 1.60 3.73 -10.45
C GLU A 102 2.24 3.89 -11.83
N THR A 103 3.56 4.02 -11.86
CA THR A 103 4.31 4.14 -13.12
C THR A 103 4.43 2.83 -13.88
N GLY A 104 4.53 1.70 -13.17
CA GLY A 104 4.61 0.35 -13.75
C GLY A 104 3.28 -0.15 -14.32
N GLY A 105 2.14 0.26 -13.76
CA GLY A 105 0.80 -0.04 -14.27
C GLY A 105 0.44 0.76 -15.53
N ALA A 106 0.97 1.98 -15.67
CA ALA A 106 0.70 2.83 -16.85
C ALA A 106 1.23 2.23 -18.17
N ALA A 107 2.29 1.42 -18.13
CA ALA A 107 2.83 0.76 -19.32
C ALA A 107 1.90 -0.35 -19.89
N ALA A 108 1.01 -0.91 -19.07
CA ALA A 108 0.02 -1.90 -19.52
C ALA A 108 -1.21 -1.27 -20.20
N ASN A 109 -1.48 0.02 -19.98
CA ASN A 109 -2.66 0.69 -20.53
C ASN A 109 -2.38 1.52 -21.80
N LEU A 110 -1.14 1.54 -22.29
CA LEU A 110 -0.73 2.33 -23.47
C LEU A 110 -0.76 1.55 -24.80
N TYR A 111 -1.31 0.33 -24.81
CA TYR A 111 -1.72 -0.36 -26.03
C TYR A 111 -3.19 -0.78 -25.96
N PRO A 112 -4.16 0.09 -26.24
CA PRO A 112 -5.32 -0.39 -26.97
C PRO A 112 -4.80 -0.89 -28.32
N SER A 113 -4.63 -2.21 -28.46
CA SER A 113 -4.30 -2.82 -29.74
C SER A 113 -5.28 -2.34 -30.80
N GLU A 114 -4.76 -1.51 -31.71
CA GLU A 114 -5.46 -1.00 -32.87
C GLU A 114 -5.88 -2.16 -33.79
N ALA A 115 -7.08 -2.08 -34.37
CA ALA A 115 -7.33 -2.61 -35.70
C ALA A 115 -8.42 -1.78 -36.39
N ALA A 116 -7.95 -0.83 -37.20
CA ALA A 116 -8.71 -0.27 -38.28
C ALA A 116 -9.14 -1.37 -39.28
N GLY A 117 -10.34 -1.22 -39.84
CA GLY A 117 -10.61 -1.62 -41.21
C GLY A 117 -11.42 -2.89 -41.47
N GLN A 118 -12.56 -2.65 -42.13
CA GLN A 118 -13.15 -3.44 -43.23
C GLN A 118 -14.03 -4.66 -42.87
N ASN A 119 -15.34 -4.46 -42.90
CA ASN A 119 -16.19 -4.89 -44.04
C ASN A 119 -17.57 -4.23 -43.95
#